data_AF-A0A1I6S5L0-F1
#
_entry.id   AF-A0A1I6S5L0-F1
#
_cell.length_a   1.000
_cell.length_b   1.000
_cell.length_c   1.000
_cell.angle_alpha   90.00
_cell.angle_beta   90.00
_cell.angle_gamma   90.00
#
_symmetry.space_group_name_H-M   'P 1'
#
loop_
_entity.id
_entity.type
_entity.pdbx_description
1 polymer ?
#
loop_
_entity_poly.entity_id
_entity_poly.type
_entity_poly.pdbx_seq_one_letter_code
_entity_poly.pdbx_strand_id
1 'polypeptide(L)'
;MPTFIYTGGLQTLTIPEGVCTVTIQAQGAAGGSNPALVGSDGGLGASIQGLFTVTPGDVLSIVVGGQGGDASGTGIGLQGGGGGGGGSFVWFGSSFGEVNPSTLMVAAGGGGGGGGLNVLSEVGGSGMTTSSGQDGGNAAGGFGAGGMDGSGGSGGNGGMGMARGGGGGGGGSPFSNGGNGAGNAGGDGGVSIVAGGAGGGGGTGSSGVIIGGDGGFGGGGGGSDRNGGGGGGFSGGGGGTGINVDIGGGSAGGGGGGGSFNGGSNPVNMAGVRAGNGVVEITYEAPTLTCSNITVANDRGACGANVTFSGLETCPGLSIDCSPASGSFFPVGTTTVTCTGSNEAGSTTCSFTVTVIDTEPPEISGLNDIDIETSDPNGTVVTYPDPRVTDNCPGEITVTCSPASGSFFPLGMTMVTCTATDPSGNTATGTFIVVVTSSQEE
;
A
#
# COMPACT_ATOMS: atom_id res chain seq x y z
N MET A 1 3.08 14.56 -3.52
CA MET A 1 2.74 14.24 -2.11
C MET A 1 1.70 15.24 -1.62
N PRO A 2 0.41 14.89 -1.60
CA PRO A 2 -0.62 15.74 -1.03
C PRO A 2 -0.62 15.75 0.52
N THR A 3 -0.71 16.96 1.10
CA THR A 3 -0.87 17.20 2.54
C THR A 3 -2.19 17.91 2.79
N PHE A 4 -3.01 17.36 3.68
CA PHE A 4 -4.32 17.87 4.05
C PHE A 4 -4.26 18.50 5.44
N ILE A 5 -4.67 19.76 5.51
CA ILE A 5 -4.74 20.54 6.74
C ILE A 5 -6.19 20.69 7.20
N TYR A 6 -6.38 21.18 8.43
CA TYR A 6 -7.69 21.37 9.01
C TYR A 6 -8.54 22.40 8.25
N THR A 7 -9.75 22.01 7.88
CA THR A 7 -10.76 22.85 7.22
C THR A 7 -12.10 22.90 7.95
N GLY A 8 -12.30 22.07 8.98
CA GLY A 8 -13.61 21.88 9.63
C GLY A 8 -14.65 21.16 8.77
N GLY A 9 -14.22 20.43 7.73
CA GLY A 9 -15.10 19.72 6.82
C GLY A 9 -14.41 18.58 6.06
N LEU A 10 -15.18 17.93 5.18
CA LEU A 10 -14.70 16.83 4.33
C LEU A 10 -13.80 17.35 3.22
N GLN A 11 -12.68 16.66 3.00
CA GLN A 11 -11.80 16.83 1.85
C GLN A 11 -11.78 15.52 1.06
N THR A 12 -11.44 15.57 -0.23
CA THR A 12 -11.39 14.38 -1.09
C THR A 12 -10.11 14.36 -1.94
N LEU A 13 -9.60 13.16 -2.21
CA LEU A 13 -8.49 12.90 -3.11
C LEU A 13 -8.87 11.80 -4.11
N THR A 14 -8.72 12.07 -5.41
CA THR A 14 -8.81 11.03 -6.44
C THR A 14 -7.42 10.46 -6.70
N ILE A 15 -7.28 9.13 -6.66
CA ILE A 15 -6.03 8.44 -6.92
C ILE A 15 -5.68 8.55 -8.42
N PRO A 16 -4.48 9.05 -8.78
CA PRO A 16 -4.08 9.21 -10.17
C PRO A 16 -3.75 7.86 -10.83
N GLU A 17 -3.66 7.88 -12.17
CA GLU A 17 -3.22 6.73 -12.97
C GLU A 17 -1.83 6.22 -12.54
N GLY A 18 -1.62 4.91 -12.61
CA GLY A 18 -0.36 4.28 -12.24
C GLY A 18 -0.04 4.24 -10.73
N VAL A 19 -0.94 4.70 -9.86
CA VAL A 19 -0.80 4.59 -8.40
C VAL A 19 -1.73 3.52 -7.86
N CYS A 20 -1.14 2.43 -7.35
CA CYS A 20 -1.88 1.32 -6.73
C CYS A 20 -1.53 1.09 -5.26
N THR A 21 -0.58 1.86 -4.74
CA THR A 21 -0.15 1.78 -3.36
C THR A 21 0.11 3.18 -2.82
N VAL A 22 -0.42 3.47 -1.64
CA VAL A 22 -0.20 4.73 -0.94
C VAL A 22 0.17 4.49 0.52
N THR A 23 1.09 5.30 1.03
CA THR A 23 1.35 5.42 2.45
C THR A 23 0.50 6.58 2.98
N ILE A 24 -0.33 6.30 3.99
CA ILE A 24 -1.16 7.31 4.64
C ILE A 24 -0.63 7.51 6.05
N GLN A 25 -0.27 8.75 6.42
CA GLN A 25 -0.01 9.16 7.78
C GLN A 25 -1.10 10.14 8.23
N ALA A 26 -1.87 9.78 9.25
CA ALA A 26 -2.85 10.65 9.87
C ALA A 26 -2.43 11.00 11.29
N GLN A 27 -2.57 12.27 11.67
CA GLN A 27 -2.34 12.75 13.02
C GLN A 27 -3.61 13.38 13.57
N GLY A 28 -4.07 12.93 14.73
CA GLY A 28 -5.20 13.53 15.45
C GLY A 28 -4.83 14.90 16.02
N ALA A 29 -5.83 15.68 16.41
CA ALA A 29 -5.61 16.99 17.00
C ALA A 29 -5.38 16.93 18.52
N ALA A 30 -4.76 17.97 19.08
CA ALA A 30 -4.64 18.12 20.52
C ALA A 30 -5.95 18.56 21.18
N GLY A 31 -6.12 18.23 22.46
CA GLY A 31 -7.15 18.81 23.30
C GLY A 31 -6.89 20.29 23.60
N GLY A 32 -7.93 20.98 24.03
CA GLY A 32 -7.85 22.33 24.57
C GLY A 32 -7.34 22.33 26.00
N SER A 33 -6.78 23.46 26.40
CA SER A 33 -6.20 23.68 27.71
C SER A 33 -7.03 24.66 28.54
N ASN A 34 -6.68 24.82 29.81
CA ASN A 34 -7.04 26.01 30.58
C ASN A 34 -5.82 26.95 30.66
N PRO A 35 -5.80 28.08 29.95
CA PRO A 35 -4.62 28.95 29.87
C PRO A 35 -4.30 29.69 31.18
N ALA A 36 -5.22 29.66 32.16
CA ALA A 36 -5.06 30.33 33.43
C ALA A 36 -4.42 29.46 34.53
N LEU A 37 -4.22 28.16 34.25
CA LEU A 37 -3.71 27.19 35.21
C LEU A 37 -2.47 26.50 34.63
N VAL A 38 -1.48 26.22 35.48
CA VAL A 38 -0.28 25.48 35.08
C VAL A 38 -0.57 23.99 35.28
N GLY A 39 -0.31 23.16 34.26
CA GLY A 39 -0.55 21.72 34.31
C GLY A 39 -1.98 21.28 33.91
N SER A 40 -2.70 22.14 33.19
CA SER A 40 -4.03 21.89 32.60
C SER A 40 -3.96 21.79 31.08
N ASP A 41 -2.86 21.26 30.56
CA ASP A 41 -2.66 21.13 29.12
C ASP A 41 -3.59 20.06 28.54
N GLY A 42 -4.14 20.32 27.37
CA GLY A 42 -4.79 19.29 26.57
C GLY A 42 -3.79 18.20 26.15
N GLY A 43 -4.27 16.97 26.06
CA GLY A 43 -3.50 15.85 25.54
C GLY A 43 -3.14 16.06 24.06
N LEU A 44 -2.04 15.47 23.62
CA LEU A 44 -1.59 15.54 22.23
C LEU A 44 -2.28 14.48 21.37
N GLY A 45 -2.48 14.74 20.07
CA GLY A 45 -3.05 13.75 19.15
C GLY A 45 -2.10 12.61 18.79
N ALA A 46 -2.64 11.44 18.46
CA ALA A 46 -1.89 10.28 17.97
C ALA A 46 -1.43 10.47 16.52
N SER A 47 -0.36 9.79 16.12
CA SER A 47 0.09 9.64 14.73
C SER A 47 -0.02 8.17 14.31
N ILE A 48 -0.71 7.91 13.21
CA ILE A 48 -0.98 6.59 12.66
C ILE A 48 -0.55 6.56 11.21
N GLN A 49 0.31 5.61 10.86
CA GLN A 49 0.79 5.44 9.49
C GLN A 49 0.63 4.00 9.03
N GLY A 50 0.14 3.79 7.81
CA GLY A 50 0.08 2.48 7.18
C GLY A 50 0.21 2.56 5.67
N LEU A 51 0.50 1.40 5.06
CA LEU A 51 0.57 1.18 3.63
C LEU A 51 -0.72 0.53 3.14
N PHE A 52 -1.33 1.11 2.11
CA PHE A 52 -2.65 0.72 1.60
C PHE A 52 -2.62 0.46 0.10
N THR A 53 -3.34 -0.57 -0.32
CA THR A 53 -3.63 -0.82 -1.73
C THR A 53 -4.80 0.04 -2.18
N VAL A 54 -4.67 0.68 -3.33
CA VAL A 54 -5.68 1.51 -3.98
C VAL A 54 -5.75 1.17 -5.47
N THR A 55 -6.77 1.65 -6.16
CA THR A 55 -6.92 1.58 -7.61
C THR A 55 -6.92 3.00 -8.19
N PRO A 56 -6.32 3.24 -9.36
CA PRO A 56 -6.53 4.46 -10.11
C PRO A 56 -8.01 4.82 -10.24
N GLY A 57 -8.33 6.08 -9.95
CA GLY A 57 -9.70 6.59 -9.93
C GLY A 57 -10.45 6.39 -8.61
N ASP A 58 -9.91 5.63 -7.65
CA ASP A 58 -10.49 5.56 -6.30
C ASP A 58 -10.56 6.97 -5.70
N VAL A 59 -11.66 7.25 -4.98
CA VAL A 59 -11.83 8.50 -4.25
C VAL A 59 -11.62 8.19 -2.78
N LEU A 60 -10.67 8.89 -2.16
CA LEU A 60 -10.45 8.89 -0.72
C LEU A 60 -11.10 10.12 -0.12
N SER A 61 -11.84 9.92 0.97
CA SER A 61 -12.35 10.98 1.82
C SER A 61 -11.43 11.19 3.02
N ILE A 62 -11.14 12.46 3.33
CA ILE A 62 -10.20 12.88 4.36
C ILE A 62 -10.89 13.86 5.30
N VAL A 63 -10.84 13.54 6.60
CA VAL A 63 -11.19 14.45 7.69
C VAL A 63 -9.94 14.71 8.51
N VAL A 64 -9.63 15.98 8.71
CA VAL A 64 -8.52 16.40 9.58
C VAL A 64 -9.11 16.91 10.88
N GLY A 65 -8.62 16.39 12.00
CA GLY A 65 -9.07 16.77 13.33
C GLY A 65 -8.80 18.25 13.64
N GLY A 66 -9.76 18.93 14.24
CA GLY A 66 -9.62 20.27 14.81
C GLY A 66 -9.15 20.19 16.26
N GLN A 67 -8.33 21.15 16.68
CA GLN A 67 -7.94 21.28 18.09
C GLN A 67 -9.18 21.55 18.96
N GLY A 68 -9.21 20.96 20.17
CA GLY A 68 -10.22 21.30 21.17
C GLY A 68 -10.09 22.77 21.60
N GLY A 69 -11.22 23.42 21.86
CA GLY A 69 -11.26 24.78 22.35
C GLY A 69 -10.74 24.88 23.78
N ASP A 70 -10.06 25.98 24.09
CA ASP A 70 -9.66 26.30 25.45
C ASP A 70 -10.87 26.71 26.29
N ALA A 71 -10.79 26.48 27.59
CA ALA A 71 -11.81 26.96 28.52
C ALA A 71 -11.86 28.51 28.54
N SER A 72 -13.06 29.09 28.65
CA SER A 72 -13.24 30.54 28.68
C SER A 72 -14.15 31.03 29.83
N GLY A 73 -13.92 32.26 30.30
CA GLY A 73 -14.70 32.89 31.38
C GLY A 73 -14.09 34.21 31.87
N THR A 74 -14.85 35.00 32.65
CA THR A 74 -14.37 36.26 33.26
C THR A 74 -14.52 36.23 34.79
N GLY A 75 -13.43 36.30 35.56
CA GLY A 75 -13.47 36.40 37.03
C GLY A 75 -12.36 35.66 37.78
N ILE A 76 -12.31 35.85 39.10
CA ILE A 76 -11.37 35.17 40.02
C ILE A 76 -11.68 33.67 40.12
N GLY A 77 -10.83 32.82 39.55
CA GLY A 77 -10.99 31.36 39.57
C GLY A 77 -11.53 30.78 38.26
N LEU A 78 -10.73 30.87 37.19
CA LEU A 78 -11.00 30.25 35.89
C LEU A 78 -10.90 28.74 36.02
N GLN A 79 -12.04 28.09 36.26
CA GLN A 79 -12.08 26.66 36.55
C GLN A 79 -12.49 25.76 35.39
N GLY A 80 -12.80 26.29 34.21
CA GLY A 80 -13.30 25.51 33.08
C GLY A 80 -12.29 24.46 32.57
N GLY A 81 -12.81 23.31 32.12
CA GLY A 81 -12.03 22.29 31.42
C GLY A 81 -11.99 22.54 29.90
N GLY A 82 -10.89 22.16 29.26
CA GLY A 82 -10.73 22.27 27.82
C GLY A 82 -11.57 21.22 27.06
N GLY A 83 -11.89 21.49 25.80
CA GLY A 83 -12.54 20.53 24.92
C GLY A 83 -11.56 19.44 24.44
N GLY A 84 -12.08 18.27 24.09
CA GLY A 84 -11.28 17.21 23.46
C GLY A 84 -10.92 17.55 22.01
N GLY A 85 -9.72 17.18 21.58
CA GLY A 85 -9.28 17.29 20.19
C GLY A 85 -9.97 16.27 19.29
N GLY A 86 -10.25 16.62 18.05
CA GLY A 86 -10.87 15.71 17.10
C GLY A 86 -9.89 14.70 16.49
N GLY A 87 -10.42 13.56 16.05
CA GLY A 87 -9.66 12.57 15.29
C GLY A 87 -9.47 12.95 13.82
N SER A 88 -8.47 12.36 13.17
CA SER A 88 -8.25 12.46 11.73
C SER A 88 -8.54 11.12 11.06
N PHE A 89 -9.26 11.11 9.93
CA PHE A 89 -9.80 9.91 9.30
C PHE A 89 -9.53 9.89 7.80
N VAL A 90 -9.29 8.69 7.26
CA VAL A 90 -9.24 8.44 5.82
C VAL A 90 -10.04 7.18 5.51
N TRP A 91 -10.90 7.24 4.49
CA TRP A 91 -11.69 6.10 4.00
C TRP A 91 -11.91 6.15 2.50
N PHE A 92 -12.23 5.02 1.89
CA PHE A 92 -12.73 4.96 0.52
C PHE A 92 -14.14 5.53 0.43
N GLY A 93 -14.34 6.49 -0.45
CA GLY A 93 -15.63 7.12 -0.70
C GLY A 93 -15.53 8.63 -0.90
N SER A 94 -16.68 9.23 -1.19
CA SER A 94 -16.80 10.66 -1.49
C SER A 94 -17.66 11.46 -0.50
N SER A 95 -18.22 10.78 0.50
CA SER A 95 -19.15 11.37 1.46
C SER A 95 -19.01 10.77 2.86
N PHE A 96 -19.49 11.50 3.87
CA PHE A 96 -19.55 11.01 5.26
C PHE A 96 -20.36 9.73 5.41
N GLY A 97 -21.43 9.54 4.64
CA GLY A 97 -22.33 8.38 4.75
C GLY A 97 -21.71 7.06 4.29
N GLU A 98 -20.57 7.10 3.60
CA GLU A 98 -19.88 5.92 3.06
C GLU A 98 -18.86 5.31 4.04
N VAL A 99 -18.57 6.00 5.17
CA VAL A 99 -17.65 5.47 6.18
C VAL A 99 -18.26 4.26 6.89
N ASN A 100 -17.60 3.13 6.78
CA ASN A 100 -17.99 1.86 7.42
C ASN A 100 -16.73 1.00 7.68
N PRO A 101 -16.83 -0.13 8.41
CA PRO A 101 -15.67 -0.94 8.74
C PRO A 101 -14.85 -1.46 7.55
N SER A 102 -15.45 -1.60 6.37
CA SER A 102 -14.75 -2.06 5.16
C SER A 102 -14.12 -0.94 4.33
N THR A 103 -14.58 0.30 4.48
CA THR A 103 -14.06 1.46 3.75
C THR A 103 -13.05 2.27 4.56
N LEU A 104 -13.11 2.20 5.90
CA LEU A 104 -12.20 2.90 6.79
C LEU A 104 -10.76 2.38 6.63
N MET A 105 -9.83 3.29 6.36
CA MET A 105 -8.41 2.98 6.18
C MET A 105 -7.61 3.32 7.44
N VAL A 106 -7.75 4.56 7.91
CA VAL A 106 -7.04 5.09 9.08
C VAL A 106 -7.97 5.95 9.93
N ALA A 107 -7.82 5.84 11.25
CA ALA A 107 -8.33 6.82 12.21
C ALA A 107 -7.23 7.12 13.24
N ALA A 108 -6.80 8.37 13.34
CA ALA A 108 -5.86 8.83 14.37
C ALA A 108 -6.62 9.54 15.49
N GLY A 109 -6.48 9.05 16.71
CA GLY A 109 -7.16 9.60 17.88
C GLY A 109 -6.67 11.00 18.25
N GLY A 110 -7.59 11.89 18.61
CA GLY A 110 -7.30 13.19 19.21
C GLY A 110 -7.01 13.09 20.70
N GLY A 111 -6.35 14.11 21.25
CA GLY A 111 -6.08 14.20 22.69
C GLY A 111 -7.31 14.68 23.49
N GLY A 112 -7.42 14.28 24.75
CA GLY A 112 -8.44 14.78 25.67
C GLY A 112 -8.16 16.20 26.15
N GLY A 113 -9.18 16.93 26.59
CA GLY A 113 -9.03 18.27 27.13
C GLY A 113 -8.43 18.28 28.55
N GLY A 114 -7.74 19.36 28.91
CA GLY A 114 -7.18 19.55 30.25
C GLY A 114 -8.24 19.86 31.31
N GLY A 115 -7.98 19.48 32.57
CA GLY A 115 -8.83 19.83 33.72
C GLY A 115 -8.65 21.28 34.18
N GLY A 116 -9.53 21.76 35.09
CA GLY A 116 -9.59 23.18 35.44
C GLY A 116 -9.46 23.55 36.93
N LEU A 117 -8.75 22.80 37.80
CA LEU A 117 -8.59 23.20 39.22
C LEU A 117 -7.13 23.39 39.69
N ASN A 118 -6.91 24.46 40.46
CA ASN A 118 -5.60 24.96 40.92
C ASN A 118 -4.79 24.06 41.88
N VAL A 119 -5.39 23.05 42.50
CA VAL A 119 -4.74 22.29 43.59
C VAL A 119 -4.32 20.87 43.15
N LEU A 120 -4.99 20.32 42.13
CA LEU A 120 -4.77 18.99 41.56
C LEU A 120 -5.20 18.97 40.07
N SER A 121 -4.62 19.86 39.26
CA SER A 121 -4.91 19.89 37.81
C SER A 121 -4.35 18.66 37.11
N GLU A 122 -5.17 18.00 36.30
CA GLU A 122 -4.78 16.85 35.47
C GLU A 122 -4.63 17.27 34.01
N VAL A 123 -3.53 16.82 33.40
CA VAL A 123 -3.26 16.94 31.96
C VAL A 123 -4.21 16.00 31.21
N GLY A 124 -4.77 16.45 30.08
CA GLY A 124 -5.60 15.62 29.21
C GLY A 124 -4.83 14.40 28.69
N GLY A 125 -5.51 13.28 28.52
CA GLY A 125 -4.91 12.07 27.97
C GLY A 125 -4.50 12.26 26.50
N SER A 126 -3.28 11.89 26.13
CA SER A 126 -2.88 11.86 24.72
C SER A 126 -3.73 10.84 23.93
N GLY A 127 -3.94 11.11 22.63
CA GLY A 127 -4.52 10.15 21.70
C GLY A 127 -3.75 8.83 21.75
N MET A 128 -4.49 7.72 21.79
CA MET A 128 -3.95 6.40 22.09
C MET A 128 -3.65 5.63 20.80
N THR A 129 -2.55 4.87 20.78
CA THR A 129 -2.09 4.09 19.61
C THR A 129 -2.12 2.59 19.79
N THR A 130 -2.88 2.09 20.77
CA THR A 130 -3.00 0.65 20.98
C THR A 130 -3.72 -0.02 19.81
N SER A 131 -3.40 -1.31 19.61
CA SER A 131 -3.86 -2.16 18.51
C SER A 131 -5.35 -2.01 18.19
N SER A 132 -5.69 -2.06 16.89
CA SER A 132 -7.05 -1.96 16.33
C SER A 132 -8.16 -2.46 17.28
N GLY A 133 -9.08 -1.56 17.65
CA GLY A 133 -10.31 -1.94 18.33
C GLY A 133 -10.29 -1.99 19.86
N GLN A 134 -9.34 -1.33 20.53
CA GLN A 134 -9.42 -1.13 21.99
C GLN A 134 -9.85 0.30 22.39
N ASP A 135 -10.36 0.38 23.61
CA ASP A 135 -10.99 1.55 24.23
C ASP A 135 -10.03 2.77 24.27
N GLY A 136 -10.58 3.98 24.12
CA GLY A 136 -9.83 5.23 24.36
C GLY A 136 -9.25 5.28 25.78
N GLY A 137 -8.28 6.18 26.01
CA GLY A 137 -7.59 6.27 27.30
C GLY A 137 -8.51 6.73 28.43
N ASN A 138 -8.30 6.23 29.65
CA ASN A 138 -8.92 6.76 30.87
C ASN A 138 -8.22 8.07 31.31
N ALA A 139 -8.97 8.98 31.93
CA ALA A 139 -8.42 10.17 32.59
C ALA A 139 -7.37 9.79 33.67
N ALA A 140 -6.30 10.56 33.79
CA ALA A 140 -5.20 10.26 34.72
C ALA A 140 -5.31 11.02 36.06
N GLY A 141 -5.83 10.38 37.14
CA GLY A 141 -5.52 10.83 38.51
C GLY A 141 -6.60 10.87 39.61
N GLY A 142 -7.84 10.41 39.40
CA GLY A 142 -8.86 10.42 40.48
C GLY A 142 -8.68 9.33 41.56
N PHE A 143 -8.27 9.69 42.78
CA PHE A 143 -8.34 8.79 43.94
C PHE A 143 -9.80 8.51 44.33
N GLY A 144 -10.31 7.34 43.96
CA GLY A 144 -11.57 6.79 44.46
C GLY A 144 -12.52 6.36 43.36
N ALA A 145 -12.99 5.12 43.43
CA ALA A 145 -13.95 4.47 42.53
C ALA A 145 -14.98 5.44 41.92
N GLY A 146 -14.71 5.87 40.70
CA GLY A 146 -15.49 6.85 39.95
C GLY A 146 -15.36 6.56 38.46
N GLY A 147 -15.73 5.32 38.09
CA GLY A 147 -15.79 4.84 36.72
C GLY A 147 -14.50 4.22 36.18
N MET A 148 -14.39 2.89 36.26
CA MET A 148 -13.69 2.13 35.20
C MET A 148 -14.53 2.09 33.90
N ASP A 149 -15.51 2.99 33.77
CA ASP A 149 -16.58 3.01 32.78
C ASP A 149 -16.74 4.41 32.16
N GLY A 150 -15.72 5.26 32.20
CA GLY A 150 -15.53 6.26 31.15
C GLY A 150 -14.95 5.57 29.92
N SER A 151 -15.59 4.48 29.45
CA SER A 151 -15.06 3.72 28.32
C SER A 151 -14.97 4.68 27.16
N GLY A 152 -13.76 4.96 26.65
CA GLY A 152 -13.68 5.28 25.23
C GLY A 152 -14.41 4.16 24.50
N GLY A 153 -15.31 4.48 23.59
CA GLY A 153 -16.26 3.50 23.10
C GLY A 153 -15.58 2.30 22.48
N SER A 154 -15.73 1.13 23.07
CA SER A 154 -15.28 -0.13 22.45
C SER A 154 -15.87 -0.26 21.05
N GLY A 155 -15.07 -0.64 20.06
CA GLY A 155 -15.58 -0.90 18.70
C GLY A 155 -16.32 0.27 18.03
N GLY A 156 -16.01 1.51 18.40
CA GLY A 156 -16.64 2.70 17.82
C GLY A 156 -17.95 3.11 18.49
N ASN A 157 -18.08 2.96 19.81
CA ASN A 157 -19.29 3.31 20.57
C ASN A 157 -19.24 4.70 21.28
N GLY A 158 -18.21 5.52 21.04
CA GLY A 158 -18.05 6.85 21.65
C GLY A 158 -17.79 6.82 23.16
N GLY A 159 -17.20 7.89 23.72
CA GLY A 159 -16.91 7.99 25.15
C GLY A 159 -18.14 8.21 26.04
N MET A 160 -18.19 7.67 27.25
CA MET A 160 -19.25 7.98 28.25
C MET A 160 -18.92 9.20 29.14
N GLY A 161 -19.95 9.90 29.63
CA GLY A 161 -19.88 10.96 30.66
C GLY A 161 -20.56 10.54 31.98
N MET A 162 -20.10 11.05 33.14
CA MET A 162 -20.52 10.58 34.49
C MET A 162 -21.42 11.56 35.28
N ALA A 163 -22.13 11.03 36.30
CA ALA A 163 -23.39 11.51 36.89
C ALA A 163 -23.37 12.41 38.16
N ARG A 164 -22.27 13.03 38.60
CA ARG A 164 -22.29 13.95 39.77
C ARG A 164 -21.32 15.12 39.63
N GLY A 165 -21.86 16.34 39.49
CA GLY A 165 -21.10 17.55 39.09
C GLY A 165 -20.92 17.59 37.57
N GLY A 166 -20.84 18.77 36.95
CA GLY A 166 -20.77 18.91 35.49
C GLY A 166 -19.65 18.08 34.87
N GLY A 167 -19.98 17.02 34.14
CA GLY A 167 -18.99 16.14 33.49
C GLY A 167 -18.59 16.64 32.10
N GLY A 168 -17.39 16.32 31.64
CA GLY A 168 -17.03 16.52 30.23
C GLY A 168 -17.80 15.56 29.31
N GLY A 169 -18.06 15.98 28.07
CA GLY A 169 -18.61 15.11 27.03
C GLY A 169 -17.57 14.12 26.52
N GLY A 170 -18.00 12.93 26.13
CA GLY A 170 -17.16 11.93 25.50
C GLY A 170 -16.88 12.23 24.02
N GLY A 171 -15.79 11.68 23.50
CA GLY A 171 -15.46 11.78 22.08
C GLY A 171 -16.32 10.85 21.22
N GLY A 172 -16.69 11.29 20.02
CA GLY A 172 -17.33 10.51 18.97
C GLY A 172 -16.36 9.61 18.21
N SER A 173 -16.93 8.59 17.56
CA SER A 173 -16.25 7.59 16.75
C SER A 173 -16.59 7.75 15.26
N PRO A 174 -16.09 6.89 14.34
CA PRO A 174 -16.60 6.89 12.98
C PRO A 174 -18.12 6.61 12.89
N PHE A 175 -18.66 5.84 13.83
CA PHE A 175 -19.99 5.21 13.71
C PHE A 175 -20.98 5.61 14.80
N SER A 176 -20.54 6.24 15.88
CA SER A 176 -21.39 6.62 17.00
C SER A 176 -20.96 7.94 17.64
N ASN A 177 -21.93 8.67 18.16
CA ASN A 177 -21.67 9.89 18.90
C ASN A 177 -21.08 9.55 20.27
N GLY A 178 -20.34 10.48 20.85
CA GLY A 178 -19.96 10.45 22.26
C GLY A 178 -21.17 10.75 23.15
N GLY A 179 -21.12 10.29 24.38
CA GLY A 179 -22.11 10.60 25.40
C GLY A 179 -21.93 12.02 25.94
N ASN A 180 -23.05 12.68 26.26
CA ASN A 180 -23.03 13.97 26.95
C ASN A 180 -22.59 13.79 28.41
N GLY A 181 -21.85 14.76 28.92
CA GLY A 181 -21.54 14.87 30.35
C GLY A 181 -22.79 15.14 31.18
N ALA A 182 -22.87 14.57 32.38
CA ALA A 182 -24.06 14.78 33.21
C ALA A 182 -24.01 16.08 34.01
N GLY A 183 -25.17 16.49 34.54
CA GLY A 183 -25.34 17.68 35.36
C GLY A 183 -25.72 18.94 34.56
N ASN A 184 -26.15 20.00 35.25
CA ASN A 184 -26.67 21.23 34.62
C ASN A 184 -25.64 22.03 33.81
N ALA A 185 -24.36 21.61 33.82
CA ALA A 185 -23.23 22.26 33.17
C ALA A 185 -22.31 21.25 32.44
N GLY A 186 -22.85 20.08 32.07
CA GLY A 186 -22.11 19.07 31.35
C GLY A 186 -21.80 19.49 29.91
N GLY A 187 -20.66 19.07 29.39
CA GLY A 187 -20.32 19.25 27.97
C GLY A 187 -21.03 18.23 27.07
N ASP A 188 -21.34 18.61 25.84
CA ASP A 188 -21.94 17.70 24.87
C ASP A 188 -20.92 16.70 24.33
N GLY A 189 -21.38 15.51 23.96
CA GLY A 189 -20.56 14.51 23.30
C GLY A 189 -20.25 14.90 21.85
N GLY A 190 -19.09 14.45 21.35
CA GLY A 190 -18.71 14.65 19.96
C GLY A 190 -19.61 13.86 18.99
N VAL A 191 -19.90 14.43 17.82
CA VAL A 191 -20.70 13.77 16.77
C VAL A 191 -19.83 12.80 15.98
N SER A 192 -20.41 11.66 15.59
CA SER A 192 -19.74 10.66 14.76
C SER A 192 -19.36 11.16 13.38
N ILE A 193 -18.36 10.54 12.76
CA ILE A 193 -17.94 10.90 11.39
C ILE A 193 -19.06 10.62 10.38
N VAL A 194 -19.77 9.49 10.49
CA VAL A 194 -20.91 9.20 9.61
C VAL A 194 -22.02 10.27 9.69
N ALA A 195 -22.12 10.98 10.82
CA ALA A 195 -23.05 12.08 11.05
C ALA A 195 -22.42 13.48 10.87
N GLY A 196 -21.21 13.58 10.32
CA GLY A 196 -20.56 14.85 9.96
C GLY A 196 -19.46 15.32 10.90
N GLY A 197 -19.16 14.59 11.98
CA GLY A 197 -17.94 14.77 12.78
C GLY A 197 -17.83 16.05 13.60
N ALA A 198 -18.93 16.77 13.84
CA ALA A 198 -18.92 17.98 14.65
C ALA A 198 -18.39 17.72 16.07
N GLY A 199 -17.68 18.69 16.65
CA GLY A 199 -17.30 18.65 18.06
C GLY A 199 -18.50 18.93 18.97
N GLY A 200 -18.45 18.44 20.21
CA GLY A 200 -19.47 18.73 21.22
C GLY A 200 -19.35 20.14 21.79
N GLY A 201 -20.47 20.80 22.07
CA GLY A 201 -20.48 22.10 22.73
C GLY A 201 -19.97 22.05 24.17
N GLY A 202 -19.23 23.07 24.59
CA GLY A 202 -18.80 23.24 25.96
C GLY A 202 -19.96 23.50 26.92
N GLY A 203 -19.94 22.87 28.09
CA GLY A 203 -20.94 23.06 29.13
C GLY A 203 -20.88 24.46 29.73
N THR A 204 -22.05 25.04 30.05
CA THR A 204 -22.15 26.35 30.72
C THR A 204 -22.52 26.18 32.19
N GLY A 205 -21.72 26.76 33.11
CA GLY A 205 -22.01 26.72 34.54
C GLY A 205 -23.33 27.41 34.91
N SER A 206 -23.91 27.09 36.07
CA SER A 206 -25.20 27.62 36.56
C SER A 206 -25.31 29.15 36.68
N SER A 207 -24.19 29.89 36.61
CA SER A 207 -24.15 31.36 36.60
C SER A 207 -23.83 31.98 35.22
N GLY A 208 -23.57 31.17 34.18
CA GLY A 208 -23.21 31.64 32.83
C GLY A 208 -21.83 32.29 32.70
N VAL A 209 -21.00 32.22 33.74
CA VAL A 209 -19.69 32.92 33.82
C VAL A 209 -18.50 32.04 33.41
N ILE A 210 -18.64 30.71 33.50
CA ILE A 210 -17.62 29.72 33.14
C ILE A 210 -18.17 28.85 32.00
N ILE A 211 -17.39 28.74 30.92
CA ILE A 211 -17.74 28.00 29.71
C ILE A 211 -16.62 26.99 29.45
N GLY A 212 -16.98 25.70 29.47
CA GLY A 212 -16.08 24.64 29.04
C GLY A 212 -15.66 24.85 27.58
N GLY A 213 -14.49 24.35 27.20
CA GLY A 213 -14.04 24.44 25.82
C GLY A 213 -14.86 23.58 24.88
N ASP A 214 -15.13 24.05 23.66
CA ASP A 214 -15.80 23.24 22.64
C ASP A 214 -14.90 22.08 22.16
N GLY A 215 -15.49 20.94 21.84
CA GLY A 215 -14.78 19.84 21.21
C GLY A 215 -14.31 20.19 19.80
N GLY A 216 -13.18 19.62 19.41
CA GLY A 216 -12.64 19.77 18.05
C GLY A 216 -13.44 18.96 17.02
N PHE A 217 -13.53 19.47 15.79
CA PHE A 217 -14.09 18.74 14.66
C PHE A 217 -13.31 17.44 14.40
N GLY A 218 -13.98 16.36 14.03
CA GLY A 218 -13.47 14.98 14.15
C GLY A 218 -13.97 14.29 15.41
N GLY A 219 -15.07 14.76 16.00
CA GLY A 219 -15.75 14.12 17.12
C GLY A 219 -15.14 14.37 18.50
N GLY A 220 -14.44 15.48 18.75
CA GLY A 220 -14.02 15.84 20.11
C GLY A 220 -15.23 16.14 21.00
N GLY A 221 -15.20 15.73 22.26
CA GLY A 221 -16.23 16.05 23.26
C GLY A 221 -16.02 17.43 23.88
N GLY A 222 -17.10 18.09 24.29
CA GLY A 222 -17.05 19.39 24.97
C GLY A 222 -16.53 19.27 26.41
N GLY A 223 -15.75 20.25 26.84
CA GLY A 223 -15.38 20.44 28.24
C GLY A 223 -16.58 20.92 29.07
N SER A 224 -16.37 21.02 30.38
CA SER A 224 -17.40 21.44 31.34
C SER A 224 -16.82 22.50 32.30
N ASP A 225 -17.60 22.85 33.32
CA ASP A 225 -17.23 23.80 34.36
C ASP A 225 -15.90 23.48 35.06
N ARG A 226 -15.49 22.21 35.12
CA ARG A 226 -14.21 21.76 35.72
C ARG A 226 -13.48 20.65 34.97
N ASN A 227 -14.17 19.92 34.10
CA ASN A 227 -13.63 18.68 33.54
C ASN A 227 -13.42 18.76 32.03
N GLY A 228 -12.35 18.12 31.57
CA GLY A 228 -11.99 18.10 30.16
C GLY A 228 -12.89 17.20 29.31
N GLY A 229 -13.07 17.55 28.04
CA GLY A 229 -13.79 16.72 27.06
C GLY A 229 -12.92 15.57 26.53
N GLY A 230 -13.55 14.46 26.15
CA GLY A 230 -12.85 13.30 25.57
C GLY A 230 -12.41 13.53 24.12
N GLY A 231 -11.26 13.02 23.72
CA GLY A 231 -10.75 13.14 22.34
C GLY A 231 -11.57 12.29 21.34
N GLY A 232 -11.76 12.78 20.13
CA GLY A 232 -12.35 12.00 19.01
C GLY A 232 -11.38 10.94 18.49
N GLY A 233 -11.85 9.97 17.70
CA GLY A 233 -10.98 8.92 17.16
C GLY A 233 -11.74 7.68 16.73
N PHE A 234 -11.08 6.52 16.68
CA PHE A 234 -11.75 5.26 16.33
C PHE A 234 -12.74 4.82 17.40
N SER A 235 -12.36 4.88 18.68
CA SER A 235 -13.23 4.57 19.82
C SER A 235 -13.80 5.82 20.49
N GLY A 236 -13.19 6.98 20.27
CA GLY A 236 -13.42 8.17 21.11
C GLY A 236 -12.84 7.98 22.52
N GLY A 237 -12.66 9.08 23.26
CA GLY A 237 -12.16 9.11 24.64
C GLY A 237 -13.26 9.43 25.64
N GLY A 238 -13.11 8.97 26.88
CA GLY A 238 -14.04 9.31 27.97
C GLY A 238 -13.96 10.79 28.37
N GLY A 239 -15.09 11.37 28.82
CA GLY A 239 -15.10 12.69 29.41
C GLY A 239 -14.47 12.70 30.81
N GLY A 240 -13.85 13.80 31.21
CA GLY A 240 -13.24 13.95 32.53
C GLY A 240 -14.27 14.03 33.66
N THR A 241 -13.85 13.69 34.87
CA THR A 241 -14.70 13.70 36.07
C THR A 241 -14.01 14.31 37.28
N GLY A 242 -14.76 15.06 38.10
CA GLY A 242 -14.26 15.67 39.33
C GLY A 242 -14.98 15.19 40.56
N ILE A 243 -14.29 15.12 41.71
CA ILE A 243 -14.89 14.80 43.01
C ILE A 243 -15.12 16.11 43.78
N ASN A 244 -16.36 16.39 44.20
CA ASN A 244 -16.62 17.40 45.22
C ASN A 244 -16.23 16.83 46.58
N VAL A 245 -15.05 17.17 47.09
CA VAL A 245 -14.72 16.94 48.50
C VAL A 245 -15.32 18.09 49.29
N ASP A 246 -16.19 17.79 50.25
CA ASP A 246 -16.87 18.77 51.16
C ASP A 246 -15.89 19.63 52.01
N ILE A 247 -14.59 19.45 51.84
CA ILE A 247 -13.52 20.21 52.51
C ILE A 247 -12.71 20.97 51.46
N GLY A 248 -13.29 22.05 50.91
CA GLY A 248 -12.55 23.18 50.34
C GLY A 248 -11.65 22.96 49.12
N GLY A 249 -11.60 21.78 48.52
CA GLY A 249 -10.80 21.50 47.33
C GLY A 249 -11.37 20.33 46.53
N GLY A 250 -12.10 20.62 45.47
CA GLY A 250 -12.51 19.59 44.50
C GLY A 250 -11.33 19.14 43.62
N SER A 251 -11.45 17.97 43.01
CA SER A 251 -10.55 17.51 41.94
C SER A 251 -11.21 17.76 40.57
N ALA A 252 -10.41 18.10 39.56
CA ALA A 252 -10.85 18.28 38.17
C ALA A 252 -10.13 17.26 37.28
N GLY A 253 -10.91 16.42 36.61
CA GLY A 253 -10.36 15.35 35.76
C GLY A 253 -10.13 15.83 34.33
N GLY A 254 -8.97 15.48 33.77
CA GLY A 254 -8.71 15.62 32.34
C GLY A 254 -9.59 14.66 31.52
N GLY A 255 -9.84 14.98 30.25
CA GLY A 255 -10.49 14.06 29.33
C GLY A 255 -9.54 12.95 28.87
N GLY A 256 -10.09 11.79 28.52
CA GLY A 256 -9.35 10.70 27.89
C GLY A 256 -9.05 10.96 26.42
N GLY A 257 -7.89 10.51 25.91
CA GLY A 257 -7.57 10.57 24.49
C GLY A 257 -8.35 9.51 23.68
N GLY A 258 -8.69 9.84 22.44
CA GLY A 258 -9.39 8.92 21.55
C GLY A 258 -8.48 7.77 21.09
N GLY A 259 -9.06 6.58 20.87
CA GLY A 259 -8.32 5.47 20.27
C GLY A 259 -8.10 5.64 18.76
N SER A 260 -7.28 4.76 18.20
CA SER A 260 -6.85 4.83 16.79
C SER A 260 -7.12 3.53 16.04
N PHE A 261 -7.08 3.58 14.71
CA PHE A 261 -7.25 2.45 13.81
C PHE A 261 -6.31 2.56 12.61
N ASN A 262 -5.75 1.42 12.21
CA ASN A 262 -4.94 1.28 11.01
C ASN A 262 -5.32 -0.03 10.33
N GLY A 263 -5.97 0.06 9.16
CA GLY A 263 -6.32 -1.08 8.32
C GLY A 263 -5.24 -1.46 7.32
N GLY A 264 -4.10 -0.77 7.33
CA GLY A 264 -3.00 -0.94 6.39
C GLY A 264 -1.92 -1.90 6.91
N SER A 265 -0.97 -2.20 6.03
CA SER A 265 0.24 -2.96 6.36
C SER A 265 1.37 -2.03 6.82
N ASN A 266 2.45 -2.60 7.38
CA ASN A 266 3.63 -1.86 7.88
C ASN A 266 3.30 -0.68 8.83
N PRO A 267 2.54 -0.91 9.91
CA PRO A 267 2.06 0.17 10.76
C PRO A 267 3.20 0.87 11.52
N VAL A 268 3.21 2.20 11.52
CA VAL A 268 4.03 3.03 12.41
C VAL A 268 3.09 3.94 13.20
N ASN A 269 2.85 3.59 14.48
CA ASN A 269 1.85 4.24 15.32
C ASN A 269 2.52 4.82 16.57
N MET A 270 2.35 6.12 16.81
CA MET A 270 2.91 6.85 17.96
C MET A 270 1.85 7.68 18.68
N ALA A 271 1.70 7.49 19.98
CA ALA A 271 0.80 8.29 20.81
C ALA A 271 1.40 9.66 21.12
N GLY A 272 0.55 10.66 21.30
CA GLY A 272 0.94 11.97 21.82
C GLY A 272 2.00 12.71 21.00
N VAL A 273 1.79 12.82 19.69
CA VAL A 273 2.74 13.44 18.75
C VAL A 273 2.35 14.87 18.41
N ARG A 274 1.05 15.12 18.20
CA ARG A 274 0.60 16.35 17.53
C ARG A 274 -0.01 17.35 18.49
N ALA A 275 0.61 18.53 18.57
CA ALA A 275 0.03 19.73 19.16
C ALA A 275 -0.78 20.50 18.10
N GLY A 276 -1.89 21.12 18.51
CA GLY A 276 -2.77 21.87 17.62
C GLY A 276 -3.64 21.00 16.73
N ASN A 277 -4.06 21.54 15.58
CA ASN A 277 -4.86 20.81 14.59
C ASN A 277 -4.11 19.59 14.03
N GLY A 278 -4.86 18.58 13.62
CA GLY A 278 -4.35 17.39 12.96
C GLY A 278 -3.72 17.68 11.59
N VAL A 279 -3.21 16.62 10.97
CA VAL A 279 -2.77 16.60 9.57
C VAL A 279 -3.01 15.22 8.98
N VAL A 280 -3.25 15.14 7.68
CA VAL A 280 -3.17 13.88 6.94
C VAL A 280 -2.21 14.07 5.77
N GLU A 281 -1.22 13.19 5.67
CA GLU A 281 -0.25 13.15 4.57
C GLU A 281 -0.45 11.85 3.80
N ILE A 282 -0.57 11.95 2.49
CA ILE A 282 -0.67 10.79 1.60
C ILE A 282 0.53 10.83 0.66
N THR A 283 1.32 9.78 0.71
CA THR A 283 2.50 9.58 -0.14
C THR A 283 2.21 8.47 -1.12
N TYR A 284 2.37 8.74 -2.41
CA TYR A 284 2.27 7.72 -3.44
C TYR A 284 3.54 6.89 -3.44
N GLU A 285 3.39 5.59 -3.67
CA GLU A 285 4.54 4.70 -3.81
C GLU A 285 4.91 4.48 -5.27
N ALA A 286 6.20 4.28 -5.51
CA ALA A 286 6.69 3.86 -6.82
C ALA A 286 6.02 2.52 -7.21
N PRO A 287 5.80 2.29 -8.51
CA PRO A 287 5.16 1.06 -8.95
C PRO A 287 6.05 -0.15 -8.66
N THR A 288 5.45 -1.33 -8.59
CA THR A 288 6.19 -2.59 -8.60
C THR A 288 6.13 -3.18 -10.00
N LEU A 289 7.21 -3.76 -10.49
CA LEU A 289 7.20 -4.49 -11.77
C LEU A 289 7.60 -5.93 -11.55
N THR A 290 6.90 -6.85 -12.22
CA THR A 290 7.25 -8.27 -12.23
C THR A 290 7.69 -8.66 -13.63
N CYS A 291 8.95 -9.08 -13.74
CA CYS A 291 9.56 -9.52 -14.99
C CYS A 291 9.78 -11.03 -14.93
N SER A 292 9.40 -11.76 -15.99
CA SER A 292 9.59 -13.21 -16.09
C SER A 292 10.37 -13.57 -17.36
N ASN A 293 11.25 -14.55 -17.25
CA ASN A 293 12.04 -15.02 -18.40
C ASN A 293 11.13 -15.68 -19.45
N ILE A 294 11.52 -15.55 -20.71
CA ILE A 294 10.81 -16.08 -21.87
C ILE A 294 11.74 -17.01 -22.63
N THR A 295 11.21 -18.14 -23.08
CA THR A 295 11.92 -19.05 -23.97
C THR A 295 11.02 -19.41 -25.14
N VAL A 296 11.52 -19.22 -26.35
CA VAL A 296 10.81 -19.50 -27.60
C VAL A 296 11.73 -20.18 -28.60
N ALA A 297 11.14 -20.86 -29.58
CA ALA A 297 11.88 -21.27 -30.78
C ALA A 297 12.11 -20.07 -31.71
N ASN A 298 13.08 -20.18 -32.61
CA ASN A 298 13.28 -19.24 -33.71
C ASN A 298 12.07 -19.24 -34.68
N ASP A 299 11.83 -18.11 -35.36
CA ASP A 299 10.82 -18.01 -36.42
C ASP A 299 11.31 -18.76 -37.66
N ARG A 300 10.38 -19.41 -38.37
CA ARG A 300 10.68 -20.22 -39.57
C ARG A 300 11.52 -19.44 -40.60
N GLY A 301 12.67 -19.99 -40.97
CA GLY A 301 13.59 -19.42 -41.95
C GLY A 301 14.36 -18.20 -41.45
N ALA A 302 14.34 -17.90 -40.15
CA ALA A 302 15.05 -16.79 -39.53
C ALA A 302 15.94 -17.26 -38.37
N CYS A 303 17.09 -16.61 -38.18
CA CYS A 303 17.96 -16.89 -37.02
C CYS A 303 17.58 -16.08 -35.78
N GLY A 304 16.31 -16.16 -35.40
CA GLY A 304 15.74 -15.41 -34.29
C GLY A 304 14.22 -15.42 -34.34
N ALA A 305 13.57 -14.80 -33.37
CA ALA A 305 12.12 -14.73 -33.28
C ALA A 305 11.64 -13.32 -32.92
N ASN A 306 10.48 -12.93 -33.43
CA ASN A 306 9.78 -11.75 -32.94
C ASN A 306 9.01 -12.09 -31.66
N VAL A 307 9.40 -11.49 -30.54
CA VAL A 307 8.85 -11.85 -29.22
C VAL A 307 8.00 -10.72 -28.68
N THR A 308 6.71 -11.00 -28.51
CA THR A 308 5.79 -10.14 -27.75
C THR A 308 5.73 -10.60 -26.31
N PHE A 309 5.87 -9.66 -25.38
CA PHE A 309 5.67 -9.89 -23.96
C PHE A 309 4.64 -8.92 -23.40
N SER A 310 3.87 -9.42 -22.43
CA SER A 310 2.75 -8.76 -21.75
C SER A 310 2.72 -9.18 -20.28
N GLY A 311 1.82 -8.63 -19.47
CA GLY A 311 1.73 -8.99 -18.05
C GLY A 311 2.83 -8.37 -17.18
N LEU A 312 3.44 -7.28 -17.67
CA LEU A 312 4.35 -6.43 -16.88
C LEU A 312 3.58 -5.47 -15.94
N GLU A 313 2.28 -5.27 -16.22
CA GLU A 313 1.39 -4.40 -15.44
C GLU A 313 1.05 -4.99 -14.07
N THR A 314 1.32 -4.21 -13.03
CA THR A 314 0.81 -4.44 -11.68
C THR A 314 -0.28 -3.43 -11.30
N CYS A 315 -0.41 -2.34 -12.05
CA CYS A 315 -1.31 -1.23 -11.79
C CYS A 315 -1.88 -0.64 -13.10
N PRO A 316 -3.21 -0.42 -13.21
CA PRO A 316 -3.81 0.20 -14.38
C PRO A 316 -3.23 1.60 -14.69
N GLY A 317 -3.12 1.93 -15.98
CA GLY A 317 -2.65 3.24 -16.44
C GLY A 317 -1.16 3.53 -16.19
N LEU A 318 -0.39 2.52 -15.78
CA LEU A 318 1.04 2.65 -15.56
C LEU A 318 1.80 2.77 -16.90
N SER A 319 2.68 3.77 -17.02
CA SER A 319 3.56 3.92 -18.18
C SER A 319 4.74 2.96 -18.06
N ILE A 320 4.88 2.01 -18.99
CA ILE A 320 5.97 1.04 -19.04
C ILE A 320 6.75 1.20 -20.35
N ASP A 321 8.07 1.33 -20.24
CA ASP A 321 9.00 1.38 -21.37
C ASP A 321 10.04 0.26 -21.25
N CYS A 322 10.29 -0.49 -22.32
CA CYS A 322 11.18 -1.65 -22.31
C CYS A 322 12.19 -1.58 -23.45
N SER A 323 13.42 -1.99 -23.17
CA SER A 323 14.49 -2.11 -24.16
C SER A 323 15.18 -3.48 -24.07
N PRO A 324 15.15 -4.29 -25.15
CA PRO A 324 14.35 -4.13 -26.37
C PRO A 324 12.83 -4.09 -26.14
N ALA A 325 12.08 -3.44 -27.04
CA ALA A 325 10.63 -3.27 -26.91
C ALA A 325 9.85 -4.56 -27.22
N SER A 326 8.64 -4.69 -26.68
CA SER A 326 7.75 -5.82 -26.99
C SER A 326 7.45 -5.88 -28.48
N GLY A 327 7.54 -7.08 -29.08
CA GLY A 327 7.41 -7.30 -30.52
C GLY A 327 8.70 -7.09 -31.32
N SER A 328 9.82 -6.78 -30.66
CA SER A 328 11.13 -6.73 -31.32
C SER A 328 11.59 -8.12 -31.78
N PHE A 329 12.48 -8.13 -32.77
CA PHE A 329 13.21 -9.33 -33.19
C PHE A 329 14.37 -9.61 -32.23
N PHE A 330 14.43 -10.84 -31.73
CA PHE A 330 15.49 -11.35 -30.86
C PHE A 330 16.27 -12.44 -31.58
N PRO A 331 17.61 -12.29 -31.76
CA PRO A 331 18.42 -13.33 -32.39
C PRO A 331 18.49 -14.59 -31.50
N VAL A 332 18.80 -15.74 -32.11
CA VAL A 332 19.09 -16.99 -31.38
C VAL A 332 20.14 -16.75 -30.30
N GLY A 333 19.91 -17.32 -29.12
CA GLY A 333 20.68 -17.07 -27.91
C GLY A 333 19.87 -16.35 -26.85
N THR A 334 20.55 -15.70 -25.90
CA THR A 334 19.90 -15.02 -24.77
C THR A 334 20.10 -13.51 -24.86
N THR A 335 19.00 -12.77 -24.85
CA THR A 335 18.99 -11.30 -24.80
C THR A 335 18.32 -10.82 -23.52
N THR A 336 18.95 -9.88 -22.80
CA THR A 336 18.35 -9.25 -21.63
C THR A 336 17.45 -8.10 -22.05
N VAL A 337 16.20 -8.11 -21.58
CA VAL A 337 15.26 -6.99 -21.68
C VAL A 337 15.22 -6.27 -20.34
N THR A 338 15.27 -4.95 -20.37
CA THR A 338 15.07 -4.11 -19.17
C THR A 338 13.87 -3.20 -19.38
N CYS A 339 12.93 -3.25 -18.43
CA CYS A 339 11.71 -2.46 -18.41
C CYS A 339 11.74 -1.45 -17.27
N THR A 340 11.23 -0.25 -17.53
CA THR A 340 11.08 0.85 -16.57
C THR A 340 9.61 1.24 -16.50
N GLY A 341 9.03 1.21 -15.31
CA GLY A 341 7.66 1.62 -15.04
C GLY A 341 7.66 2.89 -14.20
N SER A 342 6.88 3.90 -14.56
CA SER A 342 6.85 5.18 -13.84
C SER A 342 5.44 5.69 -13.57
N ASN A 343 5.28 6.32 -12.41
CA ASN A 343 4.09 7.06 -11.98
C ASN A 343 4.50 8.40 -11.33
N GLU A 344 3.55 9.11 -10.72
CA GLU A 344 3.82 10.39 -10.07
C GLU A 344 4.77 10.28 -8.84
N ALA A 345 4.90 9.09 -8.25
CA ALA A 345 5.81 8.83 -7.13
C ALA A 345 7.26 8.62 -7.56
N GLY A 346 7.48 8.10 -8.77
CA GLY A 346 8.81 7.78 -9.28
C GLY A 346 8.81 6.64 -10.29
N SER A 347 9.97 5.98 -10.44
CA SER A 347 10.17 4.88 -11.38
C SER A 347 10.80 3.65 -10.74
N THR A 348 10.41 2.47 -11.19
CA THR A 348 11.07 1.20 -10.87
C THR A 348 11.56 0.52 -12.14
N THR A 349 12.55 -0.37 -12.02
CA THR A 349 13.04 -1.17 -13.14
C THR A 349 12.96 -2.66 -12.83
N CYS A 350 12.73 -3.48 -13.85
CA CYS A 350 12.95 -4.92 -13.78
C CYS A 350 13.58 -5.42 -15.07
N SER A 351 14.32 -6.53 -14.99
CA SER A 351 14.96 -7.15 -16.14
C SER A 351 14.59 -8.63 -16.20
N PHE A 352 14.49 -9.16 -17.42
CA PHE A 352 14.31 -10.59 -17.70
C PHE A 352 15.10 -10.97 -18.94
N THR A 353 15.24 -12.27 -19.16
CA THR A 353 15.91 -12.81 -20.36
C THR A 353 14.89 -13.34 -21.35
N VAL A 354 15.09 -13.03 -22.63
CA VAL A 354 14.47 -13.71 -23.76
C VAL A 354 15.50 -14.68 -24.34
N THR A 355 15.20 -15.97 -24.30
CA THR A 355 16.03 -17.03 -24.88
C THR A 355 15.35 -17.56 -26.14
N VAL A 356 15.98 -17.36 -27.29
CA VAL A 356 15.54 -17.92 -28.55
C VAL A 356 16.39 -19.15 -28.85
N ILE A 357 15.74 -20.30 -28.98
CA ILE A 357 16.36 -21.58 -29.29
C ILE A 357 16.17 -21.84 -30.77
N ASP A 358 17.24 -22.14 -31.48
CA ASP A 358 17.17 -22.58 -32.86
C ASP A 358 16.72 -24.04 -32.92
N THR A 359 15.67 -24.29 -33.68
CA THR A 359 15.02 -25.60 -33.80
C THR A 359 14.86 -26.06 -35.25
N GLU A 360 15.39 -25.29 -36.20
CA GLU A 360 15.33 -25.62 -37.61
C GLU A 360 16.56 -26.41 -38.04
N PRO A 361 16.41 -27.57 -38.70
CA PRO A 361 17.54 -28.33 -39.18
C PRO A 361 18.14 -27.72 -40.46
N PRO A 362 19.43 -27.99 -40.74
CA PRO A 362 20.07 -27.53 -41.96
C PRO A 362 19.49 -28.17 -43.21
N GLU A 363 19.59 -27.49 -44.35
CA GLU A 363 19.23 -28.03 -45.67
C GLU A 363 20.45 -28.67 -46.35
N ILE A 364 20.28 -29.88 -46.89
CA ILE A 364 21.31 -30.62 -47.63
C ILE A 364 20.93 -30.70 -49.11
N SER A 365 21.86 -30.35 -49.99
CA SER A 365 21.70 -30.40 -51.45
C SER A 365 22.99 -30.83 -52.17
N GLY A 366 22.93 -31.03 -53.49
CA GLY A 366 24.08 -31.47 -54.30
C GLY A 366 24.40 -32.96 -54.19
N LEU A 367 23.51 -33.75 -53.59
CA LEU A 367 23.57 -35.21 -53.55
C LEU A 367 23.09 -35.75 -54.90
N ASN A 368 24.03 -36.04 -55.80
CA ASN A 368 23.72 -36.62 -57.11
C ASN A 368 24.22 -38.06 -57.14
N ASP A 369 23.45 -38.94 -57.76
CA ASP A 369 23.87 -40.31 -58.01
C ASP A 369 25.12 -40.35 -58.89
N ILE A 370 25.97 -41.35 -58.69
CA ILE A 370 27.26 -41.50 -59.37
C ILE A 370 27.33 -42.87 -60.02
N ASP A 371 27.54 -42.89 -61.34
CA ASP A 371 27.83 -44.09 -62.10
C ASP A 371 29.33 -44.16 -62.43
N ILE A 372 29.98 -45.27 -62.09
CA ILE A 372 31.40 -45.49 -62.36
C ILE A 372 31.66 -46.91 -62.86
N GLU A 373 32.54 -47.03 -63.85
CA GLU A 373 33.00 -48.33 -64.34
C GLU A 373 34.36 -48.67 -63.74
N THR A 374 34.58 -49.95 -63.44
CA THR A 374 35.88 -50.47 -62.96
C THR A 374 36.22 -51.79 -63.65
N SER A 375 37.51 -52.00 -63.88
CA SER A 375 38.05 -53.29 -64.37
C SER A 375 38.42 -54.25 -63.24
N ASP A 376 38.40 -53.79 -61.98
CA ASP A 376 38.65 -54.64 -60.82
C ASP A 376 37.36 -55.41 -60.46
N PRO A 377 37.40 -56.75 -60.42
CA PRO A 377 36.22 -57.58 -60.13
C PRO A 377 35.64 -57.39 -58.73
N ASN A 378 36.33 -56.69 -57.82
CA ASN A 378 35.87 -56.47 -56.44
C ASN A 378 35.23 -55.10 -56.21
N GLY A 379 35.41 -54.13 -57.11
CA GLY A 379 34.95 -52.75 -56.94
C GLY A 379 36.04 -51.70 -57.14
N THR A 380 35.82 -50.45 -56.72
CA THR A 380 36.80 -49.38 -56.87
C THR A 380 36.72 -48.33 -55.76
N VAL A 381 37.76 -47.51 -55.63
CA VAL A 381 37.74 -46.34 -54.74
C VAL A 381 37.00 -45.22 -55.43
N VAL A 382 35.94 -44.70 -54.80
CA VAL A 382 35.12 -43.62 -55.36
C VAL A 382 35.30 -42.36 -54.54
N THR A 383 35.68 -41.26 -55.20
CA THR A 383 35.65 -39.92 -54.64
C THR A 383 34.43 -39.18 -55.18
N TYR A 384 33.74 -38.48 -54.30
CA TYR A 384 32.58 -37.64 -54.62
C TYR A 384 32.72 -36.28 -53.95
N PRO A 385 32.13 -35.21 -54.53
CA PRO A 385 32.20 -33.87 -53.97
C PRO A 385 31.44 -33.79 -52.64
N ASP A 386 31.89 -32.92 -51.74
CA ASP A 386 31.17 -32.64 -50.51
C ASP A 386 29.77 -32.06 -50.82
N PRO A 387 28.73 -32.45 -50.07
CA PRO A 387 27.39 -31.91 -50.27
C PRO A 387 27.34 -30.42 -49.93
N ARG A 388 26.39 -29.72 -50.53
CA ARG A 388 26.11 -28.31 -50.20
C ARG A 388 25.15 -28.26 -49.03
N VAL A 389 25.54 -27.56 -47.97
CA VAL A 389 24.71 -27.37 -46.77
C VAL A 389 24.47 -25.90 -46.50
N THR A 390 23.25 -25.57 -46.10
CA THR A 390 22.84 -24.21 -45.71
C THR A 390 21.92 -24.28 -44.50
N ASP A 391 21.89 -23.23 -43.70
CA ASP A 391 21.02 -23.12 -42.53
C ASP A 391 20.47 -21.69 -42.42
N ASN A 392 19.33 -21.50 -41.78
CA ASN A 392 18.76 -20.17 -41.51
C ASN A 392 19.61 -19.39 -40.49
N CYS A 393 20.38 -20.09 -39.65
CA CYS A 393 21.36 -19.54 -38.73
C CYS A 393 22.80 -19.59 -39.27
N PRO A 394 23.59 -18.52 -39.04
CA PRO A 394 24.99 -18.53 -39.41
C PRO A 394 25.77 -19.46 -38.48
N GLY A 395 26.67 -20.26 -39.05
CA GLY A 395 27.52 -21.15 -38.27
C GLY A 395 28.21 -22.18 -39.14
N GLU A 396 29.15 -22.90 -38.54
CA GLU A 396 29.81 -24.03 -39.18
C GLU A 396 28.91 -25.27 -39.04
N ILE A 397 28.44 -25.80 -40.17
CA ILE A 397 27.64 -27.02 -40.22
C ILE A 397 28.60 -28.21 -40.35
N THR A 398 28.50 -29.15 -39.43
CA THR A 398 29.28 -30.39 -39.48
C THR A 398 28.60 -31.39 -40.42
N VAL A 399 29.33 -31.93 -41.39
CA VAL A 399 28.80 -32.92 -42.33
C VAL A 399 29.58 -34.23 -42.24
N THR A 400 28.85 -35.35 -42.20
CA THR A 400 29.42 -36.69 -42.22
C THR A 400 28.69 -37.56 -43.23
N CYS A 401 29.42 -38.30 -44.07
CA CYS A 401 28.83 -39.23 -45.05
C CYS A 401 29.37 -40.65 -44.84
N SER A 402 28.50 -41.64 -45.02
CA SER A 402 28.85 -43.07 -44.91
C SER A 402 28.25 -43.88 -46.07
N PRO A 403 29.06 -44.62 -46.84
CA PRO A 403 30.53 -44.63 -46.84
C PRO A 403 31.14 -43.26 -47.18
N ALA A 404 32.34 -42.93 -46.68
CA ALA A 404 32.98 -41.61 -46.88
C ALA A 404 33.62 -41.46 -48.27
N SER A 405 33.81 -40.23 -48.75
CA SER A 405 34.48 -39.94 -50.03
C SER A 405 35.91 -40.48 -50.01
N GLY A 406 36.30 -41.19 -51.07
CA GLY A 406 37.58 -41.91 -51.13
C GLY A 406 37.57 -43.30 -50.47
N SER A 407 36.40 -43.79 -50.04
CA SER A 407 36.23 -45.19 -49.60
C SER A 407 36.18 -46.15 -50.79
N PHE A 408 36.36 -47.44 -50.51
CA PHE A 408 36.14 -48.52 -51.47
C PHE A 408 34.65 -48.85 -51.59
N PHE A 409 34.16 -48.98 -52.81
CA PHE A 409 32.79 -49.34 -53.16
C PHE A 409 32.77 -50.62 -54.00
N PRO A 410 32.01 -51.65 -53.58
CA PRO A 410 31.89 -52.89 -54.34
C PRO A 410 31.06 -52.71 -55.61
N LEU A 411 31.16 -53.68 -56.54
CA LEU A 411 30.25 -53.75 -57.69
C LEU A 411 28.78 -53.76 -57.25
N GLY A 412 27.93 -53.04 -57.99
CA GLY A 412 26.51 -52.87 -57.71
C GLY A 412 26.17 -51.48 -57.15
N MET A 413 25.00 -51.38 -56.51
CA MET A 413 24.48 -50.14 -55.94
C MET A 413 24.84 -50.04 -54.46
N THR A 414 25.50 -48.96 -54.07
CA THR A 414 25.78 -48.61 -52.67
C THR A 414 25.07 -47.30 -52.32
N MET A 415 24.26 -47.31 -51.26
CA MET A 415 23.62 -46.10 -50.75
C MET A 415 24.58 -45.35 -49.83
N VAL A 416 24.87 -44.10 -50.16
CA VAL A 416 25.61 -43.18 -49.31
C VAL A 416 24.61 -42.34 -48.53
N THR A 417 24.74 -42.31 -47.20
CA THR A 417 23.94 -41.44 -46.33
C THR A 417 24.82 -40.32 -45.78
N CYS A 418 24.41 -39.07 -45.99
CA CYS A 418 25.06 -37.89 -45.46
C CYS A 418 24.18 -37.24 -44.39
N THR A 419 24.77 -36.88 -43.25
CA THR A 419 24.14 -36.18 -42.12
C THR A 419 24.81 -34.84 -41.93
N ALA A 420 24.01 -33.77 -41.89
CA ALA A 420 24.44 -32.43 -41.55
C ALA A 420 23.91 -32.04 -40.16
N THR A 421 24.75 -31.41 -39.34
CA THR A 421 24.44 -30.96 -37.99
C THR A 421 24.83 -29.50 -37.84
N ASP A 422 23.89 -28.65 -37.44
CA ASP A 422 24.13 -27.22 -37.19
C ASP A 422 24.80 -26.99 -35.80
N PRO A 423 25.16 -25.73 -35.45
CA PRO A 423 25.71 -25.42 -34.12
C PRO A 423 24.74 -25.60 -32.95
N SER A 424 23.44 -25.59 -33.23
CA SER A 424 22.34 -25.72 -32.26
C SER A 424 22.02 -27.20 -31.96
N GLY A 425 22.60 -28.12 -32.73
CA GLY A 425 22.43 -29.56 -32.63
C GLY A 425 21.26 -30.10 -33.46
N ASN A 426 20.61 -29.29 -34.31
CA ASN A 426 19.60 -29.77 -35.24
C ASN A 426 20.27 -30.53 -36.38
N THR A 427 19.59 -31.56 -36.90
CA THR A 427 20.18 -32.47 -37.90
C THR A 427 19.26 -32.71 -39.08
N ALA A 428 19.86 -32.86 -40.25
CA ALA A 428 19.21 -33.33 -41.47
C ALA A 428 20.00 -34.47 -42.10
N THR A 429 19.31 -35.32 -42.86
CA THR A 429 19.92 -36.45 -43.57
C THR A 429 19.49 -36.47 -45.03
N GLY A 430 20.43 -36.75 -45.93
CA GLY A 430 20.16 -36.97 -47.35
C GLY A 430 20.94 -38.17 -47.88
N THR A 431 20.49 -38.74 -48.99
CA THR A 431 21.08 -39.95 -49.57
C THR A 431 21.28 -39.81 -51.08
N PHE A 432 22.29 -40.48 -51.62
CA PHE A 432 22.48 -40.72 -53.05
C PHE A 432 23.04 -42.13 -53.28
N ILE A 433 22.99 -42.60 -54.52
CA ILE A 433 23.41 -43.93 -54.91
C ILE A 433 24.71 -43.85 -55.71
N VAL A 434 25.67 -44.71 -55.35
CA VAL A 434 26.86 -44.98 -56.15
C VAL A 434 26.67 -46.33 -56.84
N VAL A 435 26.69 -46.35 -58.18
CA VAL A 435 26.60 -47.55 -58.99
C VAL A 435 27.99 -47.86 -59.56
N VAL A 436 28.56 -49.00 -59.18
CA VAL A 436 29.82 -49.49 -59.72
C VAL A 436 29.56 -50.65 -60.66
N THR A 437 29.82 -50.46 -61.95
CA THR A 437 29.66 -51.50 -62.99
C THR A 437 31.00 -52.05 -63.46
N SER A 438 31.00 -53.31 -63.89
CA SER A 438 32.19 -53.96 -64.46
C SER A 438 32.38 -53.52 -65.92
N SER A 439 33.60 -53.16 -66.30
CA SER A 439 33.99 -52.93 -67.71
C SER A 439 34.54 -54.18 -68.40
N GLN A 440 34.62 -55.32 -67.71
CA GLN A 440 34.96 -56.59 -68.35
C GLN A 440 33.73 -57.13 -69.10
N GLU A 441 33.83 -57.30 -70.43
CA GLU A 441 32.88 -58.09 -71.20
C GLU A 441 32.85 -59.53 -70.66
N GLU A 442 31.65 -60.08 -70.44
CA GLU A 442 31.45 -61.50 -70.12
C GLU A 442 32.08 -62.44 -71.15
#